data_AF-A0A117KV84-F1
#
_entry.id   AF-A0A117KV84-F1
#
_cell.length_a   1.000
_cell.length_b   1.000
_cell.length_c   1.000
_cell.angle_alpha   90.00
_cell.angle_beta   90.00
_cell.angle_gamma   90.00
#
_symmetry.space_group_name_H-M   'P 1'
#
loop_
_entity.id
_entity.type
_entity.pdbx_description
1 polymer ?
#
loop_
_entity_poly.entity_id
_entity_poly.type
_entity_poly.pdbx_seq_one_letter_code
_entity_poly.pdbx_strand_id
1 'polypeptide(L)'
;CDVILKEEMRDFLLFNLTKIGRESVEVHEIELSDVMQPEIKYKDIFSTVASLRVDSVAASGFGISRTKASELIKSGLLRVNWEAVEDPSFHVGEGDVISLRGFGRIKLQEIKGNTKKGRISIHILRYL
;
A
#
# COMPACT_ATOMS: atom_id res chain seq x y z
N CYS A 1 -5.13 -1.91 21.17
CA CYS A 1 -6.16 -2.07 20.11
C CYS A 1 -7.21 -1.08 20.49
N ASP A 2 -7.47 -0.16 19.59
CA ASP A 2 -8.08 1.11 19.97
C ASP A 2 -9.38 1.23 19.17
N VAL A 3 -10.43 1.72 19.82
CA VAL A 3 -11.77 1.79 19.26
C VAL A 3 -12.24 3.23 19.36
N ILE A 4 -12.74 3.77 18.25
CA ILE A 4 -13.38 5.08 18.22
C ILE A 4 -14.86 4.88 18.50
N LEU A 5 -15.35 5.56 19.53
CA LEU A 5 -16.74 5.55 19.95
C LEU A 5 -17.28 6.98 20.06
N LYS A 6 -18.60 7.11 20.07
CA LYS A 6 -19.26 8.36 20.46
C LYS A 6 -19.11 8.55 21.96
N GLU A 7 -18.91 9.79 22.40
CA GLU A 7 -18.70 10.13 23.82
C GLU A 7 -19.77 9.55 24.76
N GLU A 8 -21.04 9.53 24.33
CA GLU A 8 -22.16 8.94 25.08
C GLU A 8 -22.01 7.45 25.44
N MET A 9 -21.14 6.72 24.72
CA MET A 9 -20.89 5.29 24.95
C MET A 9 -19.68 5.02 25.87
N ARG A 10 -18.93 6.06 26.25
CA ARG A 10 -17.67 5.94 27.01
C ARG A 10 -17.86 5.19 28.32
N ASP A 11 -18.74 5.70 29.18
CA ASP A 11 -18.95 5.16 30.52
C ASP A 11 -19.49 3.72 30.45
N PHE A 12 -20.40 3.46 29.51
CA PHE A 12 -20.93 2.12 29.31
C PHE A 12 -19.82 1.11 29.00
N LEU A 13 -18.88 1.44 28.11
CA LEU A 13 -17.76 0.55 27.78
C LEU A 13 -16.78 0.40 28.93
N LEU A 14 -16.38 1.50 29.59
CA LEU A 14 -15.44 1.46 30.72
C LEU A 14 -15.94 0.58 31.87
N PHE A 15 -17.24 0.61 32.17
CA PHE A 15 -17.80 -0.16 33.29
C PHE A 15 -18.21 -1.59 32.92
N ASN A 16 -18.59 -1.84 31.67
CA ASN A 16 -19.20 -3.13 31.30
C ASN A 16 -18.27 -4.03 30.46
N LEU A 17 -17.30 -3.48 29.73
CA LEU A 17 -16.42 -4.27 28.87
C LEU A 17 -15.25 -4.85 29.67
N THR A 18 -15.51 -5.99 30.32
CA THR A 18 -14.52 -6.72 31.13
C THR A 18 -14.00 -7.98 30.45
N LYS A 19 -14.67 -8.45 29.39
CA LYS A 19 -14.30 -9.65 28.63
C LYS A 19 -14.57 -9.49 27.14
N ILE A 20 -13.65 -10.02 26.32
CA ILE A 20 -13.82 -10.18 24.87
C ILE A 20 -13.60 -11.65 24.54
N GLY A 21 -14.66 -12.33 24.09
CA GLY A 21 -14.62 -13.78 23.88
C GLY A 21 -14.38 -14.52 25.19
N ARG A 22 -13.25 -15.24 25.30
CA ARG A 22 -12.85 -15.96 26.53
C ARG A 22 -11.85 -15.19 27.40
N GLU A 23 -11.29 -14.11 26.87
CA GLU A 23 -10.23 -13.35 27.51
C GLU A 23 -10.80 -12.20 28.35
N SER A 24 -10.25 -12.01 29.55
CA SER A 24 -10.50 -10.81 30.35
C SER A 24 -9.72 -9.62 29.77
N VAL A 25 -10.35 -8.45 29.75
CA VAL A 25 -9.75 -7.22 29.21
C VAL A 25 -9.91 -6.07 30.18
N GLU A 26 -8.97 -5.14 30.12
CA GLU A 26 -9.04 -3.84 30.80
C GLU A 26 -9.18 -2.76 29.75
N VAL A 27 -10.02 -1.76 30.04
CA VAL A 27 -10.33 -0.67 29.13
C VAL A 27 -9.95 0.64 29.81
N HIS A 28 -9.22 1.48 29.07
CA HIS A 28 -8.83 2.81 29.52
C HIS A 28 -9.12 3.81 28.41
N GLU A 29 -9.52 5.01 28.83
CA GLU A 29 -9.64 6.15 27.93
C GLU A 29 -8.24 6.65 27.57
N ILE A 30 -8.04 6.99 26.30
CA ILE A 30 -6.81 7.56 25.75
C ILE A 30 -7.15 8.82 24.97
N GLU A 31 -6.19 9.74 24.83
CA GLU A 31 -6.39 10.89 23.97
C GLU A 31 -6.36 10.48 22.49
N LEU A 32 -7.02 11.27 21.62
CA LEU A 32 -7.04 11.00 20.18
C LEU A 32 -5.63 11.00 19.57
N SER A 33 -4.70 11.78 20.14
CA SER A 33 -3.28 11.80 19.77
C SER A 33 -2.54 10.50 20.06
N ASP A 34 -3.03 9.72 21.02
CA ASP A 34 -2.40 8.47 21.46
C ASP A 34 -2.97 7.24 20.75
N VAL A 35 -3.98 7.44 19.88
CA VAL A 35 -4.54 6.35 19.08
C VAL A 35 -3.44 5.75 18.22
N MET A 36 -3.22 4.45 18.43
CA MET A 36 -2.26 3.66 17.69
C MET A 36 -2.63 3.71 16.22
N GLN A 37 -1.75 4.33 15.42
CA GLN A 37 -1.87 4.24 13.98
C GLN A 37 -1.67 2.78 13.59
N PRO A 38 -2.63 2.16 12.86
CA PRO A 38 -2.44 0.80 12.41
C PRO A 38 -1.18 0.75 11.55
N GLU A 39 -0.19 -0.05 11.97
CA GLU A 39 1.00 -0.28 11.18
C GLU A 39 0.59 -0.96 9.87
N ILE A 40 0.62 -0.20 8.78
CA ILE A 40 0.47 -0.77 7.45
C ILE A 40 1.75 -1.57 7.20
N LYS A 41 1.63 -2.88 7.17
CA LYS A 41 2.76 -3.75 6.85
C LYS A 41 3.04 -3.68 5.35
N TYR A 42 4.30 -3.40 5.03
CA TYR A 42 4.78 -3.42 3.66
C TYR A 42 5.78 -4.55 3.47
N LYS A 43 5.82 -5.09 2.25
CA LYS A 43 6.95 -5.86 1.76
C LYS A 43 7.82 -4.94 0.88
N ASP A 44 9.06 -4.75 1.30
CA ASP A 44 10.06 -4.04 0.51
C ASP A 44 10.50 -4.85 -0.71
N ILE A 45 10.52 -4.19 -1.87
CA ILE A 45 10.98 -4.74 -3.13
C ILE A 45 12.00 -3.77 -3.72
N PHE A 46 13.25 -4.21 -3.79
CA PHE A 46 14.31 -3.50 -4.49
C PHE A 46 14.50 -4.11 -5.87
N SER A 47 14.44 -3.27 -6.92
CA SER A 47 14.55 -3.73 -8.29
C SER A 47 15.26 -2.72 -9.18
N THR A 48 15.57 -3.11 -10.41
CA THR A 48 16.06 -2.19 -11.44
C THR A 48 15.16 -2.27 -12.66
N VAL A 49 14.74 -1.13 -13.19
CA VAL A 49 13.90 -1.01 -14.39
C VAL A 49 14.66 -0.28 -15.50
N ALA A 50 14.28 -0.54 -16.77
CA ALA A 50 14.89 0.17 -17.89
C ALA A 50 14.39 1.61 -18.00
N SER A 51 13.15 1.85 -17.58
CA SER A 51 12.51 3.17 -17.52
C SER A 51 11.39 3.17 -16.49
N LEU A 52 10.96 4.36 -16.09
CA LEU A 52 9.88 4.60 -15.11
C LEU A 52 8.49 4.48 -15.75
N ARG A 53 8.31 3.49 -16.62
CA ARG A 53 7.01 3.16 -17.20
C ARG A 53 6.21 2.33 -16.20
N VAL A 54 4.91 2.58 -16.12
CA VAL A 54 4.01 1.86 -15.23
C VAL A 54 4.04 0.35 -15.47
N ASP A 55 4.19 -0.11 -16.73
CA ASP A 55 4.33 -1.54 -17.05
C ASP A 55 5.55 -2.20 -16.40
N SER A 56 6.65 -1.47 -16.35
CA SER A 56 7.95 -1.95 -15.87
C SER A 56 7.97 -1.95 -14.34
N VAL A 57 7.43 -0.91 -13.72
CA VAL A 57 7.31 -0.79 -12.27
C VAL A 57 6.28 -1.77 -11.73
N ALA A 58 5.12 -1.93 -12.39
CA ALA A 58 4.10 -2.90 -12.00
C ALA A 58 4.61 -4.34 -12.12
N ALA A 59 5.34 -4.68 -13.19
CA ALA A 59 5.94 -6.01 -13.34
C ALA A 59 6.87 -6.36 -12.16
N SER A 60 7.79 -5.45 -11.82
CA SER A 60 8.71 -5.62 -10.69
C SER A 60 8.00 -5.65 -9.33
N GLY A 61 7.00 -4.78 -9.11
CA GLY A 61 6.32 -4.68 -7.82
C GLY A 61 5.32 -5.81 -7.55
N PHE A 62 4.59 -6.27 -8.58
CA PHE A 62 3.63 -7.36 -8.43
C PHE A 62 4.25 -8.75 -8.64
N GLY A 63 5.46 -8.84 -9.19
CA GLY A 63 6.14 -10.10 -9.48
C GLY A 63 5.55 -10.83 -10.68
N ILE A 64 5.16 -10.08 -11.71
CA ILE A 64 4.59 -10.60 -12.97
C ILE A 64 5.47 -10.25 -14.15
N SER A 65 5.31 -10.93 -15.28
CA SER A 65 6.01 -10.56 -16.51
C SER A 65 5.56 -9.19 -17.01
N ARG A 66 6.45 -8.46 -17.69
CA ARG A 66 6.12 -7.17 -18.29
C ARG A 66 5.00 -7.26 -19.32
N THR A 67 4.97 -8.33 -20.11
CA THR A 67 3.89 -8.60 -21.07
C THR A 67 2.54 -8.70 -20.37
N LYS A 68 2.47 -9.47 -19.27
CA LYS A 68 1.24 -9.61 -18.48
C LYS A 68 0.83 -8.28 -17.83
N ALA A 69 1.78 -7.50 -17.33
CA ALA A 69 1.49 -6.17 -16.80
C ALA A 69 0.85 -5.27 -17.88
N SER A 70 1.44 -5.22 -19.08
CA SER A 70 0.92 -4.42 -20.18
C SER A 70 -0.47 -4.86 -20.65
N GLU A 71 -0.78 -6.16 -20.67
CA GLU A 71 -2.11 -6.68 -21.00
C GLU A 71 -3.16 -6.24 -19.95
N LEU A 72 -2.81 -6.32 -18.67
CA LEU A 72 -3.71 -5.89 -17.58
C LEU A 72 -3.92 -4.37 -17.57
N ILE A 73 -2.91 -3.59 -17.92
CA ILE A 73 -3.02 -2.13 -18.07
C ILE A 73 -3.99 -1.79 -19.21
N LYS A 74 -3.78 -2.37 -20.40
CA LYS A 74 -4.65 -2.15 -21.57
C LYS A 74 -6.10 -2.60 -21.38
N SER A 75 -6.35 -3.52 -20.44
CA SER A 75 -7.70 -3.95 -20.07
C SER A 75 -8.36 -3.07 -18.98
N GLY A 76 -7.73 -1.94 -18.62
CA GLY A 76 -8.27 -0.98 -17.65
C GLY A 76 -8.23 -1.48 -16.20
N LEU A 77 -7.39 -2.48 -15.90
CA LEU A 77 -7.33 -3.10 -14.57
C LEU A 77 -6.32 -2.44 -13.63
N LEU A 78 -5.54 -1.47 -14.13
CA LEU A 78 -4.55 -0.74 -13.36
C LEU A 78 -5.01 0.71 -13.13
N ARG A 79 -4.72 1.20 -11.92
CA ARG A 79 -4.89 2.60 -11.55
C ARG A 79 -3.60 3.17 -10.98
N VAL A 80 -3.28 4.40 -11.34
CA VAL A 80 -2.21 5.20 -10.71
C VAL A 80 -2.88 6.34 -9.98
N ASN A 81 -2.58 6.51 -8.69
CA ASN A 81 -3.20 7.55 -7.85
C ASN A 81 -4.73 7.59 -8.02
N TRP A 82 -5.36 6.43 -7.90
CA TRP A 82 -6.82 6.23 -8.00
C TRP A 82 -7.44 6.50 -9.39
N GLU A 83 -6.66 6.98 -10.36
CA GLU A 83 -7.09 7.21 -11.74
C GLU A 83 -6.78 6.02 -12.64
N ALA A 84 -7.69 5.69 -13.57
CA ALA A 84 -7.51 4.58 -14.50
C ALA A 84 -6.43 4.92 -15.54
N VAL A 85 -5.50 4.00 -15.77
CA VAL A 85 -4.44 4.14 -16.76
C VAL A 85 -4.48 2.95 -17.70
N GLU A 86 -4.60 3.22 -19.00
CA GLU A 86 -4.66 2.22 -20.05
C GLU A 86 -3.41 2.21 -20.95
N ASP A 87 -2.55 3.23 -20.84
CA ASP A 87 -1.26 3.28 -21.54
C ASP A 87 -0.16 2.61 -20.68
N PRO A 88 0.42 1.47 -21.11
CA PRO A 88 1.54 0.84 -20.41
C PRO A 88 2.79 1.71 -20.30
N SER A 89 2.87 2.75 -21.14
CA SER A 89 3.97 3.71 -21.22
C SER A 89 3.85 4.86 -20.24
N PHE A 90 2.71 4.97 -19.54
CA PHE A 90 2.47 6.02 -18.56
C PHE A 90 3.63 6.11 -17.57
N HIS A 91 4.12 7.33 -17.36
CA HIS A 91 5.26 7.60 -16.50
C HIS A 91 4.83 7.64 -15.04
N VAL A 92 5.58 6.98 -14.16
CA VAL A 92 5.33 7.00 -12.71
C VAL A 92 6.53 7.55 -11.95
N GLY A 93 6.28 8.31 -10.90
CA GLY A 93 7.27 8.96 -10.05
C GLY A 93 7.30 8.43 -8.62
N GLU A 94 8.24 8.95 -7.83
CA GLU A 94 8.27 8.71 -6.38
C GLU A 94 6.97 9.18 -5.73
N GLY A 95 6.46 8.38 -4.80
CA GLY A 95 5.20 8.61 -4.11
C GLY A 95 3.98 7.99 -4.78
N ASP A 96 4.05 7.67 -6.08
CA ASP A 96 2.89 7.16 -6.83
C ASP A 96 2.41 5.81 -6.29
N VAL A 97 1.09 5.70 -6.16
CA VAL A 97 0.40 4.47 -5.74
C VAL A 97 -0.19 3.78 -6.95
N ILE A 98 0.27 2.56 -7.22
CA ILE A 98 -0.17 1.74 -8.33
C ILE A 98 -1.05 0.61 -7.78
N SER A 99 -2.30 0.58 -8.21
CA SER A 99 -3.27 -0.45 -7.84
C SER A 99 -3.58 -1.33 -9.04
N LEU A 100 -3.48 -2.65 -8.87
CA LEU A 100 -3.79 -3.62 -9.92
C LEU A 100 -4.85 -4.60 -9.43
N ARG A 101 -5.96 -4.69 -10.15
CA ARG A 101 -7.10 -5.53 -9.76
C ARG A 101 -6.65 -7.00 -9.65
N GLY A 102 -6.90 -7.62 -8.49
CA GLY A 102 -6.53 -9.01 -8.20
C GLY A 102 -5.09 -9.21 -7.70
N PHE A 103 -4.25 -8.17 -7.71
CA PHE A 103 -2.84 -8.25 -7.26
C PHE A 103 -2.52 -7.38 -6.05
N GLY A 104 -3.36 -6.36 -5.78
CA GLY A 104 -3.23 -5.46 -4.65
C GLY A 104 -2.69 -4.10 -5.03
N ARG A 105 -1.97 -3.46 -4.11
CA ARG A 105 -1.37 -2.14 -4.30
C ARG A 105 0.13 -2.18 -4.07
N ILE A 106 0.84 -1.32 -4.77
CA ILE A 106 2.24 -1.00 -4.54
C ILE A 106 2.42 0.51 -4.54
N LYS A 107 3.46 1.00 -3.89
CA LYS A 107 3.89 2.40 -3.92
C LYS A 107 5.33 2.45 -4.42
N LEU A 108 5.61 3.29 -5.41
CA LEU A 108 6.98 3.60 -5.80
C LEU A 108 7.57 4.54 -4.75
N GLN A 109 8.36 4.00 -3.83
CA GLN A 109 8.83 4.75 -2.67
C GLN A 109 10.03 5.64 -2.98
N GLU A 110 10.99 5.13 -3.77
CA GLU A 110 12.22 5.85 -4.07
C GLU A 110 12.81 5.41 -5.42
N ILE A 111 13.42 6.36 -6.13
CA ILE A 111 14.18 6.20 -7.36
C ILE A 111 15.65 6.52 -7.04
N LYS A 112 16.43 5.48 -6.76
CA LYS A 112 17.81 5.55 -6.26
C LYS A 112 18.86 5.91 -7.33
N GLY A 113 18.44 6.45 -8.47
CA GLY A 113 19.30 6.80 -9.60
C GLY A 113 19.67 5.61 -10.51
N ASN A 114 20.69 5.82 -11.35
CA ASN A 114 21.06 4.88 -12.41
C ASN A 114 22.23 3.97 -12.01
N THR A 115 22.13 2.70 -12.40
CA THR A 115 23.21 1.72 -12.34
C THR A 115 24.27 2.01 -13.40
N LYS A 116 25.46 1.41 -13.24
CA LYS A 116 26.55 1.47 -14.25
C LYS A 116 26.13 1.01 -15.66
N LYS A 117 25.05 0.23 -15.77
CA LYS A 117 24.48 -0.28 -17.04
C LYS A 117 23.29 0.56 -17.53
N GLY A 118 23.07 1.75 -16.97
CA GLY A 118 22.02 2.69 -17.39
C GLY A 118 20.61 2.40 -16.87
N ARG A 119 20.38 1.26 -16.20
CA ARG A 119 19.07 0.93 -15.59
C ARG A 119 18.82 1.80 -14.36
N ILE A 120 17.55 2.07 -14.05
CA ILE A 120 17.11 2.87 -12.90
C ILE A 120 16.85 1.93 -11.72
N SER A 121 17.52 2.18 -10.59
CA SER A 121 17.30 1.47 -9.33
C SER A 121 16.09 2.05 -8.62
N ILE A 122 15.15 1.20 -8.20
CA ILE A 122 13.92 1.61 -7.55
C ILE A 122 13.64 0.79 -6.28
N HIS A 123 12.96 1.43 -5.35
CA HIS A 123 12.41 0.82 -4.14
C HIS A 123 10.88 0.92 -4.19
N ILE A 124 10.24 -0.22 -4.08
CA ILE A 124 8.78 -0.37 -4.12
C ILE A 124 8.33 -0.93 -2.78
N LEU A 125 7.28 -0.34 -2.22
CA LEU A 125 6.55 -0.88 -1.07
C LEU A 125 5.30 -1.61 -1.57
N ARG A 126 5.20 -2.91 -1.31
CA ARG A 126 3.98 -3.68 -1.59
C ARG A 126 3.14 -3.79 -0.33
N TYR A 127 1.89 -3.36 -0.40
CA TYR A 127 0.93 -3.46 0.71
C TYR A 127 0.63 -4.94 0.97
N LEU A 128 0.67 -5.37 2.23
CA LEU A 128 0.31 -6.71 2.69
C LEU A 128 -1.14 -6.78 3.19
#